data_AF-A0A5C6UC46-F1
#
_entry.id   AF-A0A5C6UC46-F1
#
_cell.length_a   1.000
_cell.length_b   1.000
_cell.length_c   1.000
_cell.angle_alpha   90.00
_cell.angle_beta   90.00
_cell.angle_gamma   90.00
#
_symmetry.space_group_name_H-M   'P 1'
#
loop_
_entity.id
_entity.type
_entity.pdbx_description
1 polymer ?
#
loop_
_entity_poly.entity_id
_entity_poly.type
_entity_poly.pdbx_seq_one_letter_code
_entity_poly.pdbx_strand_id
1 'polypeptide(L)'
;MIKRHPAMSERGLCGLLALNRSAVWRQRKGVSRRVVNLEKEREKRELVERMQELVKEYPTWGYGRIWTWLRFRDPRCINKKRVERLMCEKGRPAAT
;
A
#
# COMPACT_ATOMS: atom_id res chain seq x y z
N MET A 1 -4.74 -12.73 -25.69
CA MET A 1 -5.80 -11.71 -25.86
C MET A 1 -7.10 -12.41 -26.21
N ILE A 2 -8.20 -12.13 -25.51
CA ILE A 2 -9.52 -12.74 -25.81
C ILE A 2 -10.11 -12.04 -27.04
N LYS A 3 -10.13 -12.77 -28.17
CA LYS A 3 -10.73 -12.32 -29.43
C LYS A 3 -12.25 -12.41 -29.34
N ARG A 4 -12.97 -11.45 -29.95
CA ARG A 4 -14.43 -11.53 -30.06
C ARG A 4 -14.79 -12.65 -31.02
N HIS A 5 -15.80 -13.43 -30.68
CA HIS A 5 -16.37 -14.43 -31.58
C HIS A 5 -17.59 -13.81 -32.28
N PRO A 6 -17.68 -13.82 -33.62
CA PRO A 6 -18.74 -13.12 -34.35
C PRO A 6 -20.16 -13.60 -34.00
N ALA A 7 -20.29 -14.87 -33.59
CA ALA A 7 -21.57 -15.47 -33.19
C ALA A 7 -21.92 -15.28 -31.70
N MET A 8 -21.05 -14.68 -30.87
CA MET A 8 -21.29 -14.58 -29.43
C MET A 8 -21.02 -13.19 -28.86
N SER A 9 -21.91 -12.77 -27.97
CA SER A 9 -21.72 -11.53 -27.22
C SER A 9 -20.53 -11.64 -26.26
N GLU A 10 -19.92 -10.49 -25.95
CA GLU A 10 -18.81 -10.43 -24.98
C GLU A 10 -19.22 -11.00 -23.61
N ARG A 11 -20.49 -10.85 -23.20
CA ARG A 11 -21.04 -11.48 -21.98
C ARG A 11 -21.11 -13.00 -22.08
N GLY A 12 -21.63 -13.53 -23.19
CA GLY A 12 -21.72 -14.97 -23.41
C GLY A 12 -20.35 -15.63 -23.41
N LEU A 13 -19.38 -15.01 -24.07
CA LEU A 13 -17.99 -15.47 -24.09
C LEU A 13 -17.34 -15.44 -22.70
N CYS A 14 -17.56 -14.38 -21.92
CA CYS A 14 -17.05 -14.30 -20.54
C CYS A 14 -17.71 -15.35 -19.63
N GLY A 15 -19.01 -15.61 -19.80
CA GLY A 15 -19.73 -16.64 -19.06
C GLY A 15 -19.22 -18.05 -19.38
N LEU A 16 -19.03 -18.36 -20.67
CA LEU A 16 -18.49 -19.65 -21.12
C LEU A 16 -17.07 -19.92 -20.59
N LEU A 17 -16.22 -18.90 -20.61
CA LEU A 17 -14.83 -19.00 -20.13
C LEU A 17 -14.72 -18.89 -18.59
N ALA A 18 -15.83 -18.74 -17.86
CA ALA A 18 -15.87 -18.47 -16.43
C ALA A 18 -14.98 -17.27 -16.00
N LEU A 19 -14.83 -16.29 -16.89
CA LEU A 19 -14.02 -15.10 -16.64
C LEU A 19 -14.90 -13.94 -16.21
N ASN A 20 -14.47 -13.21 -15.19
CA ASN A 20 -15.12 -11.98 -14.80
C ASN A 20 -14.93 -10.93 -15.91
N ARG A 21 -16.03 -10.33 -16.39
CA ARG A 21 -16.01 -9.25 -17.40
C ARG A 21 -15.01 -8.14 -17.06
N SER A 22 -14.90 -7.80 -15.78
CA SER A 22 -14.03 -6.75 -15.27
C SER A 22 -12.56 -7.16 -15.27
N ALA A 23 -12.25 -8.46 -15.26
CA ALA A 23 -10.90 -8.95 -15.43
C ALA A 23 -10.44 -8.83 -16.90
N VAL A 24 -11.33 -9.18 -17.85
CA VAL A 24 -11.08 -9.03 -19.29
C VAL A 24 -10.87 -7.56 -19.66
N TRP A 25 -11.72 -6.66 -19.15
CA TRP A 25 -11.57 -5.21 -19.34
C TRP A 25 -10.27 -4.66 -18.75
N ARG A 26 -9.88 -5.09 -17.55
CA ARG A 26 -8.59 -4.69 -16.94
C ARG A 26 -7.40 -5.16 -17.78
N GLN A 27 -7.45 -6.38 -18.28
CA GLN A 27 -6.41 -6.94 -19.14
C GLN A 27 -6.32 -6.20 -20.50
N ARG A 28 -7.46 -5.84 -21.11
CA ARG A 28 -7.50 -5.06 -22.36
C ARG A 28 -6.98 -3.64 -22.20
N LYS A 29 -7.33 -2.96 -21.10
CA LYS A 29 -6.82 -1.62 -20.78
C LYS A 29 -5.33 -1.60 -20.41
N GLY A 30 -4.65 -2.76 -20.42
CA GLY A 30 -3.26 -2.85 -19.99
C GLY A 30 -3.08 -2.43 -18.53
N VAL A 31 -4.15 -2.51 -17.71
CA VAL A 31 -4.06 -2.29 -16.26
C VAL A 31 -3.38 -3.54 -15.72
N SER A 32 -2.05 -3.53 -15.85
CA SER A 32 -1.18 -4.53 -15.25
C SER A 32 -1.52 -4.62 -13.77
N ARG A 33 -1.37 -5.82 -13.20
CA ARG A 33 -1.45 -6.03 -11.74
C ARG A 33 -0.67 -4.90 -11.07
N ARG A 34 -1.16 -4.37 -9.94
CA ARG A 34 -0.44 -3.34 -9.15
C ARG A 34 1.04 -3.71 -9.10
N VAL A 35 1.86 -3.00 -9.88
CA VAL A 35 3.30 -3.23 -9.88
C VAL A 35 3.77 -2.69 -8.54
N VAL A 36 4.06 -3.60 -7.62
CA VAL A 36 4.55 -3.22 -6.31
C VAL A 36 5.97 -2.69 -6.51
N ASN A 37 6.18 -1.41 -6.20
CA ASN A 37 7.53 -0.85 -6.20
C ASN A 37 8.26 -1.42 -4.98
N LEU A 38 9.18 -2.35 -5.22
CA LEU A 38 9.90 -3.08 -4.17
C LEU A 38 10.77 -2.16 -3.31
N GLU A 39 11.35 -1.12 -3.90
CA GLU A 39 12.15 -0.13 -3.18
C GLU A 39 11.28 0.66 -2.20
N LYS A 40 10.11 1.11 -2.65
CA LYS A 40 9.16 1.83 -1.81
C LYS A 40 8.60 0.98 -0.66
N GLU A 41 8.43 -0.31 -0.89
CA GLU A 41 8.03 -1.26 0.16
C GLU A 41 9.17 -1.53 1.16
N ARG A 42 10.43 -1.58 0.69
CA ARG A 42 11.60 -1.65 1.59
C ARG A 42 11.69 -0.42 2.47
N GLU A 43 11.63 0.78 1.88
CA GLU A 43 11.60 2.04 2.64
C GLU A 43 10.45 2.08 3.64
N LYS A 44 9.26 1.57 3.27
CA LYS A 44 8.13 1.47 4.20
C LYS A 44 8.47 0.57 5.38
N ARG A 45 9.10 -0.58 5.16
CA ARG A 45 9.49 -1.50 6.24
C ARG A 45 10.55 -0.89 7.15
N GLU A 46 11.62 -0.35 6.60
CA GLU A 46 12.70 0.30 7.36
C GLU A 46 12.15 1.41 8.28
N LEU A 47 11.25 2.22 7.73
CA LEU A 47 10.63 3.31 8.48
C LEU A 47 9.73 2.79 9.61
N VAL A 48 8.99 1.71 9.37
CA VAL A 48 8.16 1.06 10.39
C VAL A 48 9.02 0.45 11.50
N GLU A 49 10.13 -0.20 11.16
CA GLU A 49 11.04 -0.80 12.14
C GLU A 49 11.64 0.27 13.06
N ARG A 50 12.19 1.36 12.48
CA ARG A 50 12.68 2.51 13.27
C ARG A 50 11.62 3.10 14.18
N MET A 51 10.38 3.23 13.67
CA MET A 51 9.26 3.72 14.46
C MET A 51 8.92 2.78 15.64
N GLN A 52 9.04 1.47 15.47
CA GLN A 52 8.80 0.51 16.54
C GLN A 52 9.90 0.53 17.60
N GLU A 53 11.16 0.67 17.18
CA GLU A 53 12.31 0.85 18.07
C GLU A 53 12.14 2.10 18.93
N LEU A 54 11.81 3.24 18.30
CA LEU A 54 11.60 4.51 19.02
C LEU A 54 10.51 4.45 20.08
N VAL A 55 9.41 3.75 19.82
CA VAL A 55 8.35 3.61 20.82
C VAL A 55 8.77 2.64 21.94
N LYS A 56 9.62 1.65 21.66
CA LYS A 56 10.18 0.79 22.71
C LYS A 56 11.17 1.57 23.60
N GLU A 57 12.01 2.38 22.97
CA GLU A 57 13.01 3.21 23.65
C GLU A 57 12.35 4.35 24.43
N TYR A 58 11.27 4.92 23.90
CA TYR A 58 10.54 6.03 24.51
C TYR A 58 9.03 5.74 24.60
N PRO A 59 8.59 4.97 25.61
CA PRO A 59 7.17 4.62 25.78
C PRO A 59 6.25 5.83 25.99
N THR A 60 6.79 6.95 26.49
CA THR A 60 6.06 8.19 26.76
C THR A 60 5.96 9.12 25.55
N TRP A 61 6.60 8.76 24.42
CA TRP A 61 6.58 9.59 23.23
C TRP A 61 5.34 9.34 22.40
N GLY A 62 4.49 10.37 22.31
CA GLY A 62 3.41 10.41 21.34
C GLY A 62 3.91 10.57 19.90
N TYR A 63 3.00 10.35 18.94
CA TYR A 63 3.25 10.38 17.49
C TYR A 63 4.01 11.63 16.99
N GLY A 64 3.73 12.80 17.58
CA GLY A 64 4.37 14.06 17.21
C GLY A 64 5.86 14.09 17.54
N ARG A 65 6.26 13.57 18.71
CA ARG A 65 7.67 13.52 19.13
C ARG A 65 8.46 12.53 18.27
N ILE A 66 7.86 11.38 17.95
CA ILE A 66 8.45 10.38 17.07
C ILE A 66 8.66 10.96 15.66
N TRP A 67 7.65 11.65 15.09
CA TRP A 67 7.78 12.31 13.78
C TRP A 67 8.88 13.37 13.78
N THR A 68 8.92 14.22 14.81
CA THR A 68 9.94 15.27 14.93
C THR A 68 11.34 14.65 14.98
N TRP A 69 11.53 13.60 15.79
CA TRP A 69 12.81 12.89 15.88
C TRP A 69 13.21 12.27 14.54
N LEU A 70 12.28 11.61 13.85
CA LEU A 70 12.49 11.05 12.51
C LEU A 70 12.86 12.14 11.50
N ARG A 71 12.22 13.31 11.56
CA ARG A 71 12.51 14.44 10.67
C ARG A 71 13.90 15.04 10.90
N PHE A 72 14.41 15.01 12.13
CA PHE A 72 15.73 15.55 12.46
C PHE A 72 16.87 14.55 12.16
N ARG A 73 16.62 13.26 12.33
CA ARG A 73 17.65 12.21 12.18
C ARG A 73 17.66 11.54 10.82
N ASP A 74 16.54 11.54 10.12
CA ASP A 74 16.39 10.99 8.77
C ASP A 74 16.24 12.16 7.77
N PRO A 75 17.11 12.30 6.76
CA PRO A 75 17.01 13.35 5.73
C PRO A 75 15.78 13.18 4.83
N ARG A 76 15.04 12.06 4.96
CA ARG A 76 13.79 11.83 4.25
C ARG A 76 12.70 12.73 4.84
N CYS A 77 12.19 13.68 4.05
CA CYS A 77 11.04 14.51 4.37
C CYS A 77 9.75 13.67 4.50
N ILE A 78 9.59 12.96 5.62
CA ILE A 78 8.44 12.12 5.89
C ILE A 78 7.27 13.01 6.33
N ASN A 79 6.15 12.92 5.61
CA ASN A 79 4.93 13.62 5.98
C ASN A 79 4.37 13.08 7.31
N LYS A 80 4.00 13.96 8.23
CA LYS A 80 3.34 13.62 9.50
C LYS A 80 2.18 12.63 9.31
N LYS A 81 1.34 12.84 8.28
CA LYS A 81 0.22 11.95 7.94
C LYS A 81 0.65 10.53 7.57
N ARG A 82 1.85 10.37 7.00
CA ARG A 82 2.39 9.05 6.64
C ARG A 82 2.78 8.28 7.90
N VAL A 83 3.40 8.93 8.87
CA VAL A 83 3.76 8.35 10.17
C VAL A 83 2.51 7.90 10.92
N GLU A 84 1.51 8.78 11.02
CA GLU A 84 0.24 8.48 11.71
C GLU A 84 -0.47 7.26 11.09
N ARG A 85 -0.58 7.20 9.76
CA ARG A 85 -1.18 6.05 9.06
C ARG A 85 -0.42 4.75 9.32
N LEU A 86 0.91 4.78 9.27
CA LEU A 86 1.74 3.59 9.48
C LEU A 86 1.67 3.07 10.91
N MET A 87 1.57 3.95 11.91
CA MET A 87 1.34 3.54 13.29
C MET A 87 -0.04 2.93 13.49
N CYS A 88 -1.08 3.54 12.90
CA CYS A 88 -2.45 3.05 12.99
C CYS A 88 -2.60 1.67 12.30
N GLU A 89 -2.03 1.50 11.11
CA GLU A 89 -2.04 0.23 10.35
C GLU A 89 -1.32 -0.91 11.10
N LYS A 90 -0.40 -0.59 12.02
CA LYS A 90 0.35 -1.56 12.83
C LYS A 90 -0.24 -1.80 14.22
N GLY A 91 -1.41 -1.22 14.53
CA GLY A 91 -2.19 -1.59 15.71
C GLY A 91 -1.67 -1.09 17.05
N ARG A 92 -0.91 0.02 17.09
CA ARG A 92 -0.66 0.71 18.37
C ARG A 92 -1.68 1.84 18.55
N PRO A 93 -2.53 1.80 19.59
CA PRO A 93 -3.30 2.98 19.96
C PRO A 93 -2.31 4.09 20.35
N ALA A 94 -2.64 5.31 19.95
CA ALA A 94 -1.96 6.50 20.42
C ALA A 94 -1.88 6.41 21.96
N ALA A 95 -0.68 6.53 22.52
CA ALA A 95 -0.51 6.69 23.95
C ALA A 95 -1.39 7.89 24.38
N THR A 96 -2.41 7.59 25.18
CA THR A 96 -3.15 8.55 26.00
C THR A 96 -2.29 8.90 27.20
#